data_AF-A0A3P3YYG3-F1
#
_entry.id   AF-A0A3P3YYG3-F1
#
_cell.length_a   1.000
_cell.length_b   1.000
_cell.length_c   1.000
_cell.angle_alpha   90.00
_cell.angle_beta   90.00
_cell.angle_gamma   90.00
#
_symmetry.space_group_name_H-M   'P 1'
#
loop_
_entity.id
_entity.type
_entity.pdbx_description
1 polymer ?
#
loop_
_entity_poly.entity_id
_entity_poly.type
_entity_poly.pdbx_seq_one_letter_code
_entity_poly.pdbx_strand_id
1 'polypeptide(L)'
;MTAESDRQLFSRYVLEISQVQRNHVADRVEQLARHESLTWQYFVGCVAFSTGSVLAAFKAWGPRHIFKNSMYYARPLPPAISMGVVLYGITFTCRGMLMRNRICIMIEDYEYELKRVKAHHCEEGVTQLAWLEFVLDQVRQGSEGRFDFQKLRETPAIR
;
A
#
# COMPACT_ATOMS: atom_id res chain seq x y z
N MET A 1 -28.98 -32.07 -19.99
CA MET A 1 -27.68 -31.87 -20.65
C MET A 1 -27.24 -30.40 -20.73
N THR A 2 -28.14 -29.41 -20.75
CA THR A 2 -27.76 -27.97 -20.77
C THR A 2 -27.26 -27.45 -19.42
N ALA A 3 -27.90 -27.84 -18.31
CA ALA A 3 -27.56 -27.34 -16.97
C ALA A 3 -26.13 -27.66 -16.48
N GLU A 4 -25.56 -28.80 -16.88
CA GLU A 4 -24.16 -29.15 -16.54
C GLU A 4 -23.16 -28.33 -17.35
N SER A 5 -23.46 -28.05 -18.63
CA SER A 5 -22.66 -27.16 -19.47
C SER A 5 -22.67 -25.73 -18.93
N ASP A 6 -23.85 -25.23 -18.52
CA ASP A 6 -23.99 -23.88 -17.97
C ASP A 6 -23.24 -23.73 -16.64
N ARG A 7 -23.26 -24.77 -15.80
CA ARG A 7 -22.52 -24.78 -14.52
C ARG A 7 -21.00 -24.79 -14.73
N GLN A 8 -20.50 -25.53 -15.72
CA GLN A 8 -19.07 -25.53 -16.07
C GLN A 8 -18.62 -24.21 -16.70
N LEU A 9 -19.47 -23.58 -17.50
CA LEU A 9 -19.19 -22.25 -18.06
C LEU A 9 -19.13 -21.19 -16.95
N PHE A 10 -20.07 -21.25 -16.00
CA PHE A 10 -20.09 -20.35 -14.85
C PHE A 10 -18.89 -20.56 -13.92
N SER A 11 -18.48 -21.80 -13.65
CA SER A 11 -17.29 -22.06 -12.83
C SER A 11 -16.01 -21.55 -13.47
N ARG A 12 -15.85 -21.72 -14.79
CA ARG A 12 -14.73 -21.12 -15.54
C ARG A 12 -14.74 -19.60 -15.49
N TYR A 13 -15.91 -18.99 -15.66
CA TYR A 13 -16.06 -17.53 -15.56
C TYR A 13 -15.65 -17.01 -14.17
N VAL A 14 -16.10 -17.68 -13.10
CA VAL A 14 -15.70 -17.32 -11.72
C VAL A 14 -14.20 -17.49 -11.52
N LEU A 15 -13.60 -18.54 -12.08
CA LEU A 15 -12.16 -18.80 -11.99
C LEU A 15 -11.34 -17.70 -12.70
N GLU A 16 -11.72 -17.30 -13.91
CA GLU A 16 -11.07 -16.23 -14.65
C GLU A 16 -11.13 -14.89 -13.90
N ILE A 17 -12.31 -14.52 -13.38
CA ILE A 17 -12.46 -13.30 -12.58
C ILE A 17 -11.62 -13.38 -11.32
N SER A 18 -11.63 -14.51 -10.64
CA SER A 18 -10.87 -14.71 -9.40
C SER A 18 -9.38 -14.52 -9.65
N GLN A 19 -8.86 -15.03 -10.76
CA GLN A 19 -7.45 -14.87 -11.12
C GLN A 19 -7.08 -13.40 -11.37
N VAL A 20 -7.92 -12.66 -12.10
CA VAL A 20 -7.70 -11.22 -12.34
C VAL A 20 -7.75 -10.42 -11.04
N GLN A 21 -8.75 -10.69 -10.20
CA GLN A 21 -8.89 -10.03 -8.90
C GLN A 21 -7.69 -10.31 -7.99
N ARG A 22 -7.22 -11.56 -7.92
CA ARG A 22 -6.05 -11.93 -7.11
C ARG A 22 -4.79 -11.24 -7.56
N ASN A 23 -4.53 -11.20 -8.87
CA ASN A 23 -3.38 -10.49 -9.40
C ASN A 23 -3.45 -9.00 -9.06
N HIS A 24 -4.62 -8.37 -9.23
CA HIS A 24 -4.78 -6.95 -8.93
C HIS A 24 -4.63 -6.66 -7.42
N VAL A 25 -5.20 -7.49 -6.55
CA VAL A 25 -5.03 -7.38 -5.09
C VAL A 25 -3.56 -7.58 -4.71
N ALA A 26 -2.91 -8.64 -5.23
CA ALA A 26 -1.52 -8.94 -4.95
C ALA A 26 -0.58 -7.79 -5.36
N ASP A 27 -0.79 -7.17 -6.53
CA ASP A 27 0.00 -6.03 -6.99
C ASP A 27 -0.13 -4.83 -6.04
N ARG A 28 -1.32 -4.57 -5.51
CA ARG A 28 -1.56 -3.48 -4.56
C ARG A 28 -0.94 -3.76 -3.20
N VAL A 29 -1.05 -4.98 -2.71
CA VAL A 29 -0.41 -5.41 -1.46
C VAL A 29 1.12 -5.37 -1.60
N GLU A 30 1.66 -5.77 -2.76
CA GLU A 30 3.10 -5.65 -3.06
C GLU A 30 3.56 -4.18 -3.08
N GLN A 31 2.78 -3.28 -3.68
CA GLN A 31 3.06 -1.84 -3.64
C GLN A 31 3.07 -1.29 -2.21
N LEU A 32 2.15 -1.74 -1.36
CA LEU A 32 2.09 -1.35 0.03
C LEU A 32 3.32 -1.87 0.80
N ALA A 33 3.70 -3.13 0.63
CA ALA A 33 4.90 -3.70 1.23
C ALA A 33 6.19 -3.00 0.76
N ARG A 34 6.26 -2.60 -0.52
CA ARG A 34 7.35 -1.76 -1.05
C ARG A 34 7.35 -0.38 -0.42
N HIS A 35 6.20 0.25 -0.20
CA HIS A 35 6.13 1.53 0.51
C HIS A 35 6.72 1.40 1.92
N GLU A 36 6.40 0.32 2.64
CA GLU A 36 6.98 0.05 3.96
C GLU A 36 8.48 -0.23 3.92
N SER A 37 9.00 -0.92 2.91
CA SER A 37 10.45 -1.16 2.80
C SER A 37 11.25 0.12 2.50
N LEU A 38 10.61 1.15 1.92
CA LEU A 38 11.24 2.42 1.57
C LEU A 38 11.23 3.45 2.71
N THR A 39 10.84 3.05 3.93
CA THR A 39 10.87 3.85 5.18
C THR A 39 12.11 4.75 5.27
N TRP A 40 13.30 4.19 5.05
CA TRP A 40 14.57 4.93 5.14
C TRP A 40 14.72 6.01 4.08
N GLN A 41 14.27 5.74 2.84
CA GLN A 41 14.34 6.71 1.74
C GLN A 41 13.42 7.91 2.01
N TYR A 42 12.21 7.65 2.53
CA TYR A 42 11.30 8.71 2.96
C TYR A 42 11.92 9.57 4.06
N PHE A 43 12.55 8.94 5.06
CA PHE A 43 13.20 9.65 6.16
C PHE A 43 14.31 10.58 5.67
N VAL A 44 15.26 10.05 4.90
CA VAL A 44 16.38 10.82 4.35
C VAL A 44 15.86 11.93 3.43
N GLY A 45 14.88 11.64 2.58
CA GLY A 45 14.28 12.62 1.68
C GLY A 45 13.63 13.78 2.42
N CYS A 46 12.81 13.51 3.45
CA CYS A 46 12.16 14.56 4.24
C CYS A 46 13.15 15.43 5.01
N VAL A 47 14.18 14.82 5.62
CA VAL A 47 15.23 15.56 6.36
C VAL A 47 16.10 16.40 5.41
N ALA A 48 16.49 15.83 4.26
CA ALA A 48 17.27 16.56 3.25
C ALA A 48 16.47 17.72 2.67
N PHE A 49 15.17 17.51 2.43
CA PHE A 49 14.27 18.55 1.92
C PHE A 49 14.07 19.69 2.93
N SER A 50 13.80 19.38 4.19
CA SER A 50 13.60 20.41 5.22
C SER A 50 14.88 21.19 5.51
N THR A 51 16.03 20.52 5.61
CA THR A 51 17.33 21.19 5.82
C THR A 51 17.74 22.01 4.60
N GLY A 52 17.60 21.46 3.39
CA GLY A 52 17.93 22.15 2.15
C GLY A 52 17.06 23.37 1.89
N SER A 53 15.74 23.27 2.11
CA SER A 53 14.82 24.40 1.96
C SER A 53 15.10 25.53 2.95
N VAL A 54 15.37 25.21 4.22
CA VAL A 54 15.72 26.21 5.24
C VAL A 54 17.03 26.90 4.88
N LEU A 55 18.06 26.15 4.49
CA LEU A 55 19.34 26.74 4.07
C LEU A 55 19.21 27.60 2.82
N ALA A 56 18.40 27.19 1.83
CA ALA A 56 18.13 27.97 0.64
C ALA A 56 17.39 29.28 0.98
N ALA A 57 16.38 29.23 1.85
CA ALA A 57 15.66 30.40 2.32
C ALA A 57 16.59 31.35 3.10
N PHE A 58 17.43 30.81 3.99
CA PHE A 58 18.45 31.58 4.70
C PHE A 58 19.48 32.21 3.76
N LYS A 59 19.83 31.54 2.65
CA LYS A 59 20.74 32.12 1.64
C LYS A 59 20.07 33.24 0.84
N ALA A 60 18.79 33.10 0.52
CA ALA A 60 18.05 34.08 -0.28
C ALA A 60 17.65 35.34 0.52
N TRP A 61 17.17 35.17 1.76
CA TRP A 61 16.61 36.25 2.58
C TRP A 61 17.40 36.52 3.87
N GLY A 62 18.47 35.78 4.15
CA GLY A 62 19.25 35.95 5.37
C GLY A 62 20.08 37.24 5.39
N PRO A 63 20.27 37.85 6.58
CA PRO A 63 21.04 39.09 6.69
C PRO A 63 22.52 38.85 6.36
N ARG A 64 23.01 39.51 5.30
CA ARG A 64 24.37 39.31 4.76
C ARG A 64 25.52 39.54 5.75
N HIS A 65 25.26 40.30 6.82
CA HIS A 65 26.23 40.68 7.86
C HIS A 65 26.39 39.63 8.97
N ILE A 66 25.44 38.70 9.14
CA ILE A 66 25.52 37.63 10.15
C ILE A 66 26.47 36.50 9.69
N PHE A 67 26.78 36.45 8.39
CA PHE A 67 27.62 35.40 7.78
C PHE A 67 29.11 35.45 8.16
N LYS A 68 29.57 36.44 8.93
CA LYS A 68 30.94 36.46 9.47
C LYS A 68 31.15 35.49 10.64
N ASN A 69 30.09 35.05 11.33
CA ASN A 69 30.18 34.08 12.43
C ASN A 69 29.56 32.74 12.01
N SER A 70 30.41 31.71 11.88
CA SER A 70 30.03 30.34 11.48
C SER A 70 28.93 29.72 12.36
N MET A 71 28.86 30.13 13.63
CA MET A 71 27.89 29.60 14.59
C MET A 71 26.42 29.94 14.26
N TYR A 72 26.15 31.02 13.51
CA TYR A 72 24.79 31.39 13.12
C TYR A 72 24.22 30.52 11.99
N TYR A 73 25.09 29.87 11.18
CA TYR A 73 24.66 28.89 10.18
C TYR A 73 24.15 27.58 10.81
N ALA A 74 24.61 27.26 12.03
CA ALA A 74 24.22 26.05 12.72
C ALA A 74 22.88 26.20 13.48
N ARG A 75 22.49 27.42 13.85
CA ARG A 75 21.24 27.68 14.60
C ARG A 75 19.94 27.19 13.93
N PRO A 76 19.75 27.31 12.60
CA PRO A 76 18.52 26.82 11.96
C PRO A 76 18.52 25.31 11.69
N LEU A 77 19.65 24.60 11.87
CA LEU A 77 19.73 23.17 11.59
C LEU A 77 18.88 22.31 12.54
N PRO A 78 18.92 22.47 13.88
CA PRO A 78 18.09 21.66 14.77
C PRO A 78 16.58 21.81 14.50
N PRO A 79 16.03 23.03 14.31
CA PRO A 79 14.64 23.20 13.91
C PRO A 79 14.31 22.63 12.53
N ALA A 80 15.23 22.73 11.56
CA ALA A 80 14.99 22.19 10.22
C ALA A 80 14.95 20.65 10.22
N ILE A 81 15.84 20.01 10.99
CA ILE A 81 15.87 18.56 11.14
C ILE A 81 14.60 18.08 11.85
N SER A 82 14.19 18.72 12.95
CA SER A 82 12.97 18.32 13.67
C SER A 82 11.73 18.43 12.79
N MET A 83 11.60 19.49 11.99
CA MET A 83 10.53 19.62 10.98
C MET A 83 10.58 18.51 9.92
N GLY A 84 11.77 18.09 9.51
CA GLY A 84 11.95 16.97 8.58
C GLY A 84 11.47 15.64 9.15
N VAL A 85 11.75 15.39 10.44
CA VAL A 85 11.26 14.18 11.15
C VAL A 85 9.73 14.18 11.25
N VAL A 86 9.13 15.34 11.57
CA VAL A 86 7.66 15.48 11.61
C VAL A 86 7.05 15.26 10.23
N LEU A 87 7.63 15.87 9.19
CA LEU A 87 7.18 15.71 7.81
C LEU A 87 7.27 14.24 7.35
N TYR A 88 8.35 13.56 7.71
CA TYR A 88 8.50 12.12 7.49
C TYR A 88 7.36 11.35 8.16
N GLY A 89 7.09 11.62 9.45
CA GLY A 89 6.01 10.97 10.18
C GLY A 89 4.67 11.11 9.46
N ILE A 90 4.30 12.33 9.06
CA ILE A 90 3.04 12.60 8.34
C ILE A 90 3.02 11.90 6.98
N THR A 91 4.04 12.13 6.15
CA THR A 91 4.04 11.65 4.76
C THR A 91 4.09 10.14 4.68
N PHE A 92 4.90 9.48 5.51
CA PHE A 92 5.04 8.04 5.53
C PHE A 92 3.78 7.35 6.07
N THR A 93 3.27 7.80 7.23
CA THR A 93 2.12 7.16 7.87
C THR A 93 0.81 7.44 7.14
N CYS A 94 0.52 8.69 6.77
CA CYS A 94 -0.72 9.02 6.07
C CYS A 94 -0.80 8.33 4.70
N ARG A 95 0.32 8.25 3.96
CA ARG A 95 0.37 7.54 2.68
C ARG A 95 0.13 6.04 2.87
N GLY A 96 0.76 5.42 3.86
CA GLY A 96 0.54 4.01 4.20
C GLY A 96 -0.91 3.72 4.58
N MET A 97 -1.51 4.57 5.43
CA MET A 97 -2.93 4.45 5.81
C MET A 97 -3.87 4.58 4.60
N LEU A 98 -3.62 5.54 3.71
CA LEU A 98 -4.43 5.71 2.50
C LEU A 98 -4.33 4.51 1.55
N MET A 99 -3.12 3.94 1.39
CA MET A 99 -2.92 2.74 0.59
C MET A 99 -3.65 1.54 1.19
N ARG A 100 -3.48 1.28 2.49
CA ARG A 100 -4.21 0.23 3.22
C ARG A 100 -5.71 0.36 3.08
N ASN A 101 -6.25 1.55 3.34
CA ASN A 101 -7.70 1.78 3.28
C ASN A 101 -8.26 1.53 1.88
N ARG A 102 -7.55 1.95 0.83
CA ARG A 102 -7.96 1.66 -0.57
C ARG A 102 -7.96 0.17 -0.89
N ILE A 103 -6.99 -0.59 -0.36
CA ILE A 103 -6.95 -2.04 -0.55
C ILE A 103 -8.13 -2.70 0.16
N CYS A 104 -8.42 -2.32 1.41
CA CYS A 104 -9.56 -2.85 2.16
C CYS A 104 -10.89 -2.60 1.44
N ILE A 105 -11.15 -1.35 1.02
CA ILE A 105 -12.37 -0.99 0.28
C ILE A 105 -12.49 -1.81 -1.01
N MET A 106 -11.39 -1.95 -1.76
CA MET A 106 -11.37 -2.73 -3.00
C MET A 106 -11.69 -4.21 -2.76
N ILE A 107 -11.17 -4.79 -1.67
CA ILE A 107 -11.46 -6.19 -1.31
C ILE A 107 -12.95 -6.34 -0.93
N GLU A 108 -13.49 -5.40 -0.14
CA GLU A 108 -14.91 -5.38 0.23
C GLU A 108 -15.82 -5.25 -1.00
N ASP A 109 -15.45 -4.41 -1.98
CA ASP A 109 -16.16 -4.28 -3.26
C ASP A 109 -16.14 -5.58 -4.08
N TYR A 110 -15.00 -6.28 -4.13
CA TYR A 110 -14.88 -7.58 -4.80
C TYR A 110 -15.71 -8.66 -4.12
N GLU A 111 -15.71 -8.70 -2.79
CA GLU A 111 -16.52 -9.62 -2.01
C GLU A 111 -18.02 -9.39 -2.29
N TYR A 112 -18.45 -8.13 -2.34
CA TYR A 112 -19.82 -7.76 -2.67
C TYR A 112 -20.23 -8.22 -4.07
N GLU A 113 -19.41 -7.95 -5.10
CA GLU A 113 -19.71 -8.36 -6.48
C GLU A 113 -19.73 -9.89 -6.65
N LEU A 114 -18.83 -10.62 -5.99
CA LEU A 114 -18.85 -12.09 -6.00
C LEU A 114 -20.12 -12.66 -5.37
N LYS A 115 -20.58 -12.07 -4.26
CA LYS A 115 -21.86 -12.45 -3.62
C LYS A 115 -23.04 -12.13 -4.53
N ARG A 116 -23.01 -10.98 -5.22
CA ARG A 116 -24.05 -10.55 -6.16
C ARG A 116 -24.22 -11.51 -7.34
N VAL A 117 -23.11 -12.01 -7.89
CA VAL A 117 -23.13 -12.99 -8.99
C VAL A 117 -23.44 -14.42 -8.47
N LYS A 118 -23.68 -14.58 -7.17
CA LYS A 118 -23.91 -15.87 -6.50
C LYS A 118 -22.77 -16.87 -6.68
N ALA A 119 -21.53 -16.37 -6.73
CA ALA A 119 -20.34 -17.21 -6.85
C ALA A 119 -20.19 -18.22 -5.70
N HIS A 120 -20.82 -17.94 -4.54
CA HIS A 120 -20.87 -18.85 -3.39
C HIS A 120 -21.57 -20.20 -3.66
N HIS A 121 -22.28 -20.35 -4.78
CA HIS A 121 -22.83 -21.65 -5.21
C HIS A 121 -21.81 -22.57 -5.90
N CYS A 122 -20.59 -22.07 -6.13
CA CYS A 122 -19.48 -22.81 -6.72
C CYS A 122 -18.29 -22.86 -5.76
N GLU A 123 -17.54 -23.97 -5.78
CA GLU A 123 -16.38 -24.16 -4.90
C GLU A 123 -15.31 -23.10 -5.17
N GLU A 124 -15.11 -22.74 -6.44
CA GLU A 124 -14.18 -21.69 -6.87
C GLU A 124 -14.54 -20.33 -6.23
N GLY A 125 -15.84 -20.00 -6.18
CA GLY A 125 -16.29 -18.75 -5.58
C GLY A 125 -16.16 -18.74 -4.05
N VAL A 126 -16.39 -19.87 -3.38
CA VAL A 126 -16.17 -20.01 -1.93
C VAL A 126 -14.68 -19.87 -1.60
N THR A 127 -13.80 -20.53 -2.36
CA THR A 127 -12.34 -20.41 -2.14
C THR A 127 -11.84 -18.99 -2.41
N GLN A 128 -12.44 -18.27 -3.38
CA GLN A 128 -12.11 -16.87 -3.65
C GLN A 128 -12.56 -15.94 -2.52
N LEU A 129 -13.76 -16.12 -1.98
CA LEU A 129 -14.24 -15.32 -0.85
C LEU A 129 -13.37 -15.54 0.40
N ALA A 130 -13.04 -16.79 0.71
CA ALA A 130 -12.14 -17.11 1.82
C ALA A 130 -10.74 -16.51 1.64
N TRP A 131 -10.23 -16.50 0.40
CA TRP A 131 -8.96 -15.85 0.07
C TRP A 131 -9.02 -14.34 0.29
N LEU A 132 -10.10 -13.67 -0.16
CA LEU A 132 -10.28 -12.24 0.02
C LEU A 132 -10.36 -11.86 1.51
N GLU A 133 -11.12 -12.62 2.30
CA GLU A 133 -11.26 -12.41 3.75
C GLU A 133 -9.91 -12.60 4.47
N PHE A 134 -9.15 -13.63 4.12
CA PHE A 134 -7.80 -13.83 4.65
C PHE A 134 -6.87 -12.65 4.35
N VAL A 135 -6.86 -12.17 3.10
CA VAL A 135 -6.01 -11.04 2.70
C VAL A 135 -6.45 -9.75 3.40
N LEU A 136 -7.76 -9.51 3.51
CA LEU A 136 -8.32 -8.38 4.24
C LEU A 136 -7.81 -8.34 5.68
N ASP A 137 -7.89 -9.47 6.38
CA ASP A 137 -7.46 -9.57 7.77
C ASP A 137 -5.96 -9.30 7.95
N GLN A 138 -5.12 -9.84 7.06
CA GLN A 138 -3.68 -9.58 7.11
C GLN A 138 -3.34 -8.11 6.82
N VAL A 139 -4.01 -7.48 5.85
CA VAL A 139 -3.82 -6.04 5.54
C VAL A 139 -4.30 -5.17 6.71
N ARG A 140 -5.38 -5.54 7.40
CA ARG A 140 -5.84 -4.86 8.61
C ARG A 140 -4.86 -5.02 9.78
N GLN A 141 -4.21 -6.17 9.90
CA GLN A 141 -3.19 -6.45 10.93
C GLN A 141 -1.82 -5.81 10.63
N GLY A 142 -1.61 -5.29 9.42
CA GLY A 142 -0.34 -4.69 9.02
C GLY A 142 0.80 -5.72 8.86
N SER A 143 0.46 -6.93 8.45
CA SER A 143 1.41 -8.04 8.26
C SER A 143 1.87 -8.21 6.82
N GLU A 144 1.78 -7.16 5.98
CA GLU A 144 1.94 -7.27 4.53
C GLU A 144 3.34 -7.75 4.10
N GLY A 145 4.37 -7.43 4.89
CA GLY A 145 5.74 -7.88 4.65
C GLY A 145 5.97 -9.39 4.82
N ARG A 146 5.00 -10.14 5.36
CA ARG A 146 5.10 -11.60 5.54
C ARG A 146 4.51 -12.40 4.38
N PHE A 147 3.89 -11.71 3.42
CA PHE A 147 3.29 -12.38 2.29
C PHE A 147 4.31 -12.95 1.32
N ASP A 148 4.04 -14.16 0.86
CA ASP A 148 4.64 -14.72 -0.33
C ASP A 148 3.80 -14.26 -1.53
N PHE A 149 4.25 -13.21 -2.22
CA PHE A 149 3.53 -12.61 -3.36
C PHE A 149 3.30 -13.57 -4.51
N GLN A 150 4.16 -14.58 -4.65
CA GLN A 150 3.97 -15.61 -5.67
C GLN A 150 2.76 -16.48 -5.34
N LYS A 151 2.65 -16.91 -4.07
CA LYS A 151 1.49 -17.68 -3.58
C LYS A 151 0.18 -16.88 -3.53
N LEU A 152 0.25 -15.57 -3.36
CA LEU A 152 -0.92 -14.69 -3.44
C LEU A 152 -1.52 -14.64 -4.86
N ARG A 153 -0.67 -14.72 -5.89
CA ARG A 153 -1.10 -14.71 -7.30
C ARG A 153 -1.54 -16.09 -7.78
N GLU A 154 -1.02 -17.15 -7.17
CA GLU A 154 -1.36 -18.52 -7.54
C GLU A 154 -2.79 -18.90 -7.11
N THR A 155 -3.51 -19.56 -8.02
CA THR A 155 -4.79 -20.18 -7.69
C THR A 155 -4.50 -21.43 -6.86
N PRO A 156 -5.08 -21.62 -5.65
CA PRO A 156 -4.88 -22.86 -4.92
C PRO A 156 -5.42 -23.97 -5.81
N ALA A 157 -4.65 -25.03 -5.96
CA ALA A 157 -5.10 -26.23 -6.65
C ALA A 157 -6.30 -26.78 -5.88
N ILE A 158 -7.50 -26.55 -6.40
CA ILE A 158 -8.72 -27.18 -5.91
C ILE A 158 -8.54 -28.67 -6.24
N ARG A 159 -8.37 -29.49 -5.20
CA ARG A 159 -8.27 -30.95 -5.30
C ARG A 159 -9.61 -31.57 -4.96
#